data_AF-A0A6M8FJN7-F1
#
_entry.id   AF-A0A6M8FJN7-F1
#
_cell.length_a   1.000
_cell.length_b   1.000
_cell.length_c   1.000
_cell.angle_alpha   90.00
_cell.angle_beta   90.00
_cell.angle_gamma   90.00
#
_symmetry.space_group_name_H-M   'P 1'
#
loop_
_entity.id
_entity.type
_entity.pdbx_description
1 polymer ?
#
loop_
_entity_poly.entity_id
_entity_poly.type
_entity_poly.pdbx_seq_one_letter_code
_entity_poly.pdbx_strand_id
1 'polypeptide(L)'
;MELNKAVLDCMQALRRRLRDELCVDIRLSQPDAVEAMLMACLRSSDQETRNLGIRLAEMSDFQSQAKVSEPSVPAQQYRGHVRSIDHVTPVAAAAPVVREEEAPRGSVRMYRGQRVYA
;
A
#
# COMPACT_ATOMS: atom_id res chain seq x y z
N MET A 1 -18.58 3.38 0.34
CA MET A 1 -18.05 2.67 1.52
C MET A 1 -18.11 3.62 2.71
N GLU A 2 -19.09 3.47 3.59
CA GLU A 2 -19.16 4.27 4.82
C GLU A 2 -18.34 3.57 5.92
N LEU A 3 -17.13 4.08 6.15
CA LEU A 3 -16.40 3.78 7.38
C LEU A 3 -17.22 4.39 8.54
N ASN A 4 -17.68 3.54 9.46
CA ASN A 4 -18.44 3.98 10.63
C ASN A 4 -17.69 5.12 11.35
N LYS A 5 -18.40 6.21 11.71
CA LYS A 5 -17.82 7.39 12.37
C LYS A 5 -16.88 7.01 13.51
N ALA A 6 -17.22 5.98 14.30
CA ALA A 6 -16.40 5.49 15.41
C ALA A 6 -14.99 5.02 14.98
N VAL A 7 -14.85 4.42 13.79
CA VAL A 7 -13.56 3.99 13.23
C VAL A 7 -12.71 5.21 12.90
N LEU A 8 -13.29 6.20 12.21
CA LEU A 8 -12.58 7.43 11.84
C LEU A 8 -12.15 8.25 13.06
N ASP A 9 -13.00 8.32 14.09
CA ASP A 9 -12.71 8.96 15.38
C ASP A 9 -11.53 8.26 16.09
N CYS A 10 -11.56 6.93 16.16
CA CYS A 10 -10.49 6.10 16.71
C CYS A 10 -9.17 6.29 15.95
N MET A 11 -9.19 6.24 14.62
CA MET A 11 -8.00 6.47 13.77
C MET A 11 -7.42 7.88 13.95
N GLN A 12 -8.26 8.91 14.13
CA GLN A 12 -7.81 10.29 14.38
C GLN A 12 -7.15 10.42 15.76
N ALA A 13 -7.78 9.88 16.80
CA ALA A 13 -7.22 9.86 18.16
C ALA A 13 -5.88 9.11 18.20
N LEU A 14 -5.81 7.94 17.55
CA LEU A 14 -4.61 7.13 17.46
C LEU A 14 -3.49 7.82 16.68
N ARG A 15 -3.78 8.41 15.51
CA ARG A 15 -2.80 9.22 14.76
C ARG A 15 -2.21 10.34 15.62
N ARG A 16 -3.04 11.03 16.40
CA ARG A 16 -2.58 12.13 17.25
C ARG A 16 -1.58 11.64 18.30
N ARG A 17 -1.85 10.52 18.98
CA ARG A 17 -0.92 9.92 19.95
C ARG A 17 0.36 9.39 19.31
N LEU A 18 0.26 8.65 18.20
CA LEU A 18 1.42 8.14 17.46
C LEU A 18 2.34 9.25 16.94
N ARG A 19 1.78 10.42 16.61
CA ARG A 19 2.55 11.61 16.23
C ARG A 19 3.18 12.32 17.43
N ASP A 20 2.55 12.27 18.61
CA ASP A 20 3.08 12.87 19.84
C ASP A 20 4.22 12.03 20.44
N GLU A 21 4.03 10.70 20.55
CA GLU A 21 5.01 9.76 21.12
C GLU A 21 6.16 9.43 20.14
N LEU A 22 5.82 9.07 18.89
CA LEU A 22 6.77 8.47 17.93
C LEU A 22 7.09 9.38 16.74
N CYS A 23 6.53 10.59 16.67
CA CYS A 23 6.64 11.52 15.54
C CYS A 23 6.20 10.92 14.18
N VAL A 24 5.32 9.90 14.20
CA VAL A 24 4.83 9.22 12.98
C VAL A 24 3.61 9.95 12.41
N ASP A 25 3.70 10.47 11.18
CA ASP A 25 2.55 11.03 10.47
C ASP A 25 1.96 10.03 9.44
N ILE A 26 0.70 9.67 9.61
CA ILE A 26 -0.02 8.70 8.77
C ILE A 26 -1.22 9.38 8.12
N ARG A 27 -1.33 9.33 6.79
CA ARG A 27 -2.44 9.98 6.07
C ARG A 27 -3.64 9.05 5.99
N LEU A 28 -4.77 9.44 6.59
CA LEU A 28 -6.02 8.67 6.60
C LEU A 28 -6.58 8.32 5.21
N SER A 29 -6.13 9.02 4.16
CA SER A 29 -6.53 8.79 2.77
C SER A 29 -5.76 7.67 2.06
N GLN A 30 -4.68 7.14 2.65
CA GLN A 30 -3.88 6.07 2.04
C GLN A 30 -4.52 4.69 2.36
N PRO A 31 -4.49 3.73 1.41
CA PRO A 31 -5.19 2.45 1.58
C PRO A 31 -4.63 1.62 2.75
N ASP A 32 -3.34 1.78 3.05
CA ASP A 32 -2.57 1.15 4.11
C ASP A 32 -2.64 1.87 5.47
N ALA A 33 -3.48 2.91 5.63
CA ALA A 33 -3.51 3.74 6.84
C ALA A 33 -3.72 2.95 8.14
N VAL A 34 -4.61 1.95 8.15
CA VAL A 34 -4.90 1.11 9.32
C VAL A 34 -3.71 0.21 9.65
N GLU A 35 -3.13 -0.45 8.66
CA GLU A 35 -1.97 -1.33 8.83
C GLU A 35 -0.75 -0.55 9.36
N ALA A 36 -0.48 0.63 8.78
CA ALA A 36 0.58 1.53 9.25
C ALA A 36 0.35 1.99 10.70
N MET A 37 -0.89 2.25 11.10
CA MET A 37 -1.23 2.59 12.49
C MET A 37 -0.99 1.41 13.43
N LEU A 38 -1.47 0.21 13.08
CA LEU A 38 -1.28 -0.99 13.89
C LEU A 38 0.22 -1.33 14.07
N MET A 39 1.02 -1.26 13.00
CA MET A 39 2.47 -1.44 13.10
C MET A 39 3.16 -0.35 13.94
N ALA A 40 2.64 0.87 13.96
CA ALA A 40 3.15 1.91 14.85
C ALA A 40 2.76 1.65 16.32
N CYS A 41 1.57 1.12 16.61
CA CYS A 41 1.18 0.68 17.96
C CYS A 41 2.09 -0.42 18.52
N LEU A 42 2.58 -1.35 17.70
CA LEU A 42 3.53 -2.38 18.12
C LEU A 42 4.90 -1.81 18.54
N ARG A 43 5.23 -0.57 18.13
CA ARG A 43 6.44 0.16 18.52
C ARG A 43 6.20 1.19 19.62
N SER A 44 4.94 1.40 20.02
CA SER A 44 4.54 2.32 21.08
C SER A 44 4.81 1.69 22.45
N SER A 45 5.39 2.50 23.34
CA SER A 45 5.57 2.17 24.75
C SER A 45 4.30 2.48 25.56
N ASP A 46 3.56 3.52 25.16
CA ASP A 46 2.30 3.95 25.78
C ASP A 46 1.24 2.84 25.78
N GLN A 47 0.75 2.49 26.97
CA GLN A 47 -0.26 1.46 27.13
C GLN A 47 -1.60 1.86 26.51
N GLU A 48 -1.94 3.15 26.56
CA GLU A 48 -3.18 3.68 26.00
C GLU A 48 -3.19 3.65 24.46
N THR A 49 -2.08 4.01 23.83
CA THR A 49 -1.88 3.88 22.38
C THR A 49 -1.97 2.42 21.93
N ARG A 50 -1.41 1.47 22.70
CA ARG A 50 -1.59 0.03 22.46
C ARG A 50 -3.06 -0.41 22.63
N ASN A 51 -3.77 0.07 23.66
CA ASN A 51 -5.20 -0.21 23.86
C ASN A 51 -6.06 0.30 22.68
N LEU A 52 -5.79 1.51 22.18
CA LEU A 52 -6.45 2.09 21.00
C LEU A 52 -6.14 1.29 19.72
N GLY A 53 -4.91 0.81 19.57
CA GLY A 53 -4.52 -0.10 18.48
C GLY A 53 -5.32 -1.40 18.47
N ILE A 54 -5.47 -2.06 19.62
CA ILE A 54 -6.28 -3.28 19.76
C ILE A 54 -7.73 -3.01 19.35
N ARG A 55 -8.34 -1.94 19.87
CA ARG A 55 -9.72 -1.58 19.57
C ARG A 55 -9.93 -1.20 18.09
N LEU A 56 -8.93 -0.59 17.45
CA LEU A 56 -8.95 -0.33 16.01
C LEU A 56 -8.89 -1.63 15.19
N ALA A 57 -8.08 -2.61 15.60
CA ALA A 57 -8.00 -3.91 14.96
C ALA A 57 -9.35 -4.64 15.00
N GLU A 58 -9.95 -4.82 16.18
CA GLU A 58 -11.27 -5.43 16.37
C GLU A 58 -12.32 -4.80 15.43
N MET A 59 -12.43 -3.46 15.46
CA MET A 59 -13.37 -2.72 14.62
C MET A 59 -13.10 -2.84 13.11
N SER A 60 -11.85 -3.08 12.71
CA SER A 60 -11.44 -3.25 11.31
C SER A 60 -11.65 -4.69 10.81
N ASP A 61 -11.49 -5.69 11.68
CA ASP A 61 -11.78 -7.09 11.38
C ASP A 61 -13.27 -7.30 11.10
N PHE A 62 -14.16 -6.73 11.94
CA PHE A 62 -15.61 -6.76 11.68
C PHE A 62 -15.99 -6.11 10.34
N GLN A 63 -15.36 -4.98 9.99
CA GLN A 63 -15.59 -4.31 8.70
C GLN A 63 -15.05 -5.12 7.50
N SER A 64 -13.95 -5.84 7.69
CA SER A 64 -13.37 -6.71 6.66
C SER A 64 -14.24 -7.95 6.44
N GLN A 65 -14.70 -8.59 7.51
CA GLN A 65 -15.58 -9.76 7.46
C GLN A 65 -16.96 -9.44 6.83
N ALA A 66 -17.50 -8.26 7.11
CA ALA A 66 -18.74 -7.77 6.48
C ALA A 66 -18.61 -7.65 4.95
N LYS A 67 -17.48 -7.14 4.44
CA LYS A 67 -17.21 -7.03 2.99
C LYS A 67 -16.98 -8.37 2.29
N VAL A 68 -16.47 -9.37 3.01
CA VAL A 68 -16.26 -10.73 2.47
C VAL A 68 -17.59 -11.52 2.38
N SER A 69 -18.63 -11.03 3.04
CA SER A 69 -19.93 -11.72 3.15
C SER A 69 -20.95 -11.31 2.07
N GLU A 70 -20.59 -10.44 1.11
CA GLU A 70 -21.36 -10.28 -0.13
C GLU A 70 -21.06 -11.46 -1.09
N PRO A 71 -22.04 -12.31 -1.45
CA PRO A 71 -21.81 -13.53 -2.20
C PRO A 71 -21.59 -13.28 -3.71
N SER A 72 -20.47 -12.64 -4.06
CA SER A 72 -19.91 -12.68 -5.41
C SER A 72 -19.20 -14.02 -5.63
N VAL A 73 -19.98 -15.04 -6.01
CA VAL A 73 -19.51 -16.40 -6.33
C VAL A 73 -18.90 -16.48 -7.74
N PRO A 74 -18.10 -17.51 -8.07
CA PRO A 74 -16.93 -17.98 -7.30
C PRO A 74 -15.71 -18.32 -8.20
N ALA A 75 -14.63 -18.79 -7.57
CA ALA A 75 -13.55 -19.61 -8.14
C ALA A 75 -12.58 -18.97 -9.16
N GLN A 76 -11.33 -18.77 -8.72
CA GLN A 76 -10.24 -19.60 -9.26
C GLN A 76 -9.08 -19.84 -8.26
N GLN A 77 -8.97 -21.11 -7.87
CA GLN A 77 -7.72 -21.85 -7.66
C GLN A 77 -6.77 -21.38 -6.55
N TYR A 78 -6.93 -22.05 -5.40
CA TYR A 78 -5.80 -22.48 -4.60
C TYR A 78 -4.81 -23.29 -5.48
N ARG A 79 -3.64 -22.74 -5.82
CA ARG A 79 -2.47 -23.55 -6.22
C ARG A 79 -1.17 -22.78 -6.09
N GLY A 80 -0.23 -23.33 -5.32
CA GLY A 80 1.20 -23.05 -5.49
C GLY A 80 1.69 -21.70 -4.98
N HIS A 81 1.85 -21.58 -3.66
CA HIS A 81 2.90 -20.71 -3.13
C HIS A 81 4.27 -21.29 -3.55
N VAL A 82 4.92 -20.68 -4.54
CA VAL A 82 6.40 -20.66 -4.63
C VAL A 82 6.83 -19.23 -4.94
N ARG A 83 7.38 -18.58 -3.90
CA ARG A 83 8.33 -17.49 -4.10
C ARG A 83 9.63 -18.09 -4.66
N SER A 84 10.11 -17.55 -5.76
CA SER A 84 11.55 -17.49 -6.05
C SER A 84 11.87 -16.18 -6.75
N ILE A 85 12.25 -15.20 -5.94
CA ILE A 85 13.27 -14.25 -6.36
C ILE A 85 14.55 -15.06 -6.44
N ASP A 86 15.19 -15.13 -7.61
CA ASP A 86 16.64 -15.24 -7.62
C ASP A 86 17.24 -14.65 -8.89
N HIS A 87 18.29 -13.87 -8.69
CA HIS A 87 19.06 -13.25 -9.77
C HIS A 87 20.08 -14.26 -10.29
N VAL A 88 19.94 -14.73 -11.53
CA VAL A 88 21.08 -15.30 -12.27
C VAL A 88 21.18 -14.64 -13.63
N THR A 89 22.10 -13.69 -13.72
CA THR A 89 22.68 -13.22 -14.98
C THR A 89 23.51 -14.35 -15.60
N PRO A 90 23.34 -14.67 -16.88
CA PRO A 90 24.46 -15.10 -17.71
C PRO A 90 24.89 -13.96 -18.63
N VAL A 91 26.20 -13.70 -18.62
CA VAL A 91 26.85 -12.65 -19.39
C VAL A 91 27.28 -13.16 -20.76
N ALA A 92 27.14 -12.29 -21.78
CA ALA A 92 27.88 -12.25 -23.04
C ALA A 92 27.87 -13.44 -24.05
N ALA A 93 28.20 -13.08 -25.28
CA ALA A 93 28.42 -13.90 -26.49
C ALA A 93 27.14 -14.52 -27.13
N ALA A 94 26.78 -14.25 -28.39
CA ALA A 94 27.45 -13.42 -29.41
C ALA A 94 26.46 -12.70 -30.34
N ALA A 95 26.87 -11.52 -30.81
CA ALA A 95 26.37 -10.85 -32.00
C ALA A 95 27.07 -11.45 -33.26
N PRO A 96 26.71 -11.11 -34.52
CA PRO A 96 25.78 -10.05 -34.92
C PRO A 96 24.76 -10.41 -36.02
N VAL A 97 23.67 -9.64 -36.07
CA VAL A 97 23.07 -9.26 -37.36
C VAL A 97 22.91 -7.74 -37.39
N VAL A 98 23.60 -7.14 -38.36
CA VAL A 98 23.44 -5.77 -38.86
C VAL A 98 22.04 -5.57 -39.45
N ARG A 99 21.48 -4.36 -39.62
CA ARG A 99 21.78 -3.00 -39.13
C ARG A 99 20.69 -2.08 -39.72
N GLU A 100 19.90 -1.42 -38.89
CA GLU A 100 19.01 -0.29 -39.19
C GLU A 100 18.73 0.35 -37.81
N GLU A 101 19.39 1.45 -37.46
CA GLU A 101 18.85 2.82 -37.55
C GLU A 101 17.34 2.89 -37.18
N GLU A 102 16.92 3.61 -36.14
CA GLU A 102 17.37 4.94 -35.73
C GLU A 102 17.15 5.15 -34.22
N ALA A 103 17.99 5.97 -33.58
CA ALA A 103 17.67 6.57 -32.29
C ALA A 103 17.46 8.07 -32.49
N PRO A 104 16.44 8.65 -31.85
CA PRO A 104 16.82 9.52 -30.75
C PRO A 104 16.05 9.29 -29.45
N ARG A 105 16.78 9.52 -28.34
CA ARG A 105 16.25 9.58 -26.98
C ARG A 105 15.27 10.75 -26.85
N GLY A 106 13.96 10.47 -26.76
CA GLY A 106 12.92 11.48 -26.51
C GLY A 106 12.12 11.19 -25.24
N SER A 107 12.50 11.79 -24.10
CA SER A 107 11.74 11.70 -22.85
C SER A 107 10.54 12.64 -22.87
N VAL A 108 9.39 12.17 -23.33
CA VAL A 108 8.16 12.98 -23.41
C VAL A 108 7.29 12.80 -22.17
N ARG A 109 7.22 13.85 -21.35
CA ARG A 109 6.38 13.93 -20.14
C ARG A 109 4.95 14.31 -20.52
N MET A 110 4.00 13.39 -20.36
CA MET A 110 2.56 13.70 -20.40
C MET A 110 2.14 14.49 -19.15
N TYR A 111 2.13 15.82 -19.25
CA TYR A 111 1.37 16.68 -18.34
C TYR A 111 0.04 17.06 -19.00
N ARG A 112 -1.01 17.21 -18.19
CA ARG A 112 -2.36 17.56 -18.65
C ARG A 112 -2.36 18.87 -19.44
N GLY A 113 -2.60 18.78 -20.75
CA GLY A 113 -3.35 19.77 -21.51
C GLY A 113 -2.66 21.05 -22.01
N GLN A 114 -1.35 21.29 -21.80
CA GLN A 114 -0.72 22.50 -22.38
C GLN A 114 0.82 22.49 -22.41
N ARG A 115 1.44 22.63 -23.60
CA ARG A 115 2.76 23.28 -23.84
C ARG A 115 2.89 23.81 -25.28
N VAL A 116 3.64 24.90 -25.42
CA VAL A 116 3.99 25.66 -26.65
C VAL A 116 5.46 26.11 -26.47
N TYR A 117 6.29 26.39 -27.48
CA TYR A 117 6.08 26.60 -28.92
C TYR A 117 7.16 25.90 -29.77
N ALA A 118 6.90 25.75 -31.07
CA ALA A 118 7.87 25.91 -32.16
C ALA A 118 7.13 26.48 -33.38
#